data_AF-A0A7D5I568-F1
#
_entry.id   AF-A0A7D5I568-F1
#
_cell.length_a   1.000
_cell.length_b   1.000
_cell.length_c   1.000
_cell.angle_alpha   90.00
_cell.angle_beta   90.00
_cell.angle_gamma   90.00
#
_symmetry.space_group_name_H-M   'P 1'
#
loop_
_entity.id
_entity.type
_entity.pdbx_description
1 polymer ?
#
loop_
_entity_poly.entity_id
_entity_poly.type
_entity_poly.pdbx_seq_one_letter_code
_entity_poly.pdbx_strand_id
1 'polypeptide(L)'
;MEADQAASRIGTTTADFCAGVRDCTAHLPVALAAYRDGDTEAFHESAAEAAAAESACDDYARDLRTALATLDPDLTGVYLRARDLLDLLSRLDDVANAVEDALAALASMAPDLDASGDALIDLGTLAARATERLCDAVAEYVAALCADESPTIERETIDAIRDVEHRCDDLKQDALAAAFAPGLSVNGLAVREVTLALDGVANTVEDAADQLAVVASATP
;
A
#
# COMPACT_ATOMS: atom_id res chain seq x y z
N MET A 1 3.91 -2.14 31.18
CA MET A 1 4.29 -0.80 30.67
C MET A 1 3.15 0.13 31.08
N GLU A 2 3.38 1.37 31.55
CA GLU A 2 2.21 2.22 31.85
C GLU A 2 1.37 2.38 30.58
N ALA A 3 0.04 2.24 30.66
CA ALA A 3 -0.86 2.15 29.49
C ALA A 3 -0.67 3.33 28.51
N ASP A 4 -0.46 4.54 29.03
CA ASP A 4 -0.17 5.75 28.25
C ASP A 4 1.14 5.63 27.44
N GLN A 5 2.16 4.97 28.00
CA GLN A 5 3.44 4.75 27.32
C GLN A 5 3.30 3.71 26.19
N ALA A 6 2.43 2.71 26.39
CA ALA A 6 2.10 1.71 25.38
C ALA A 6 1.34 2.33 24.21
N ALA A 7 0.29 3.08 24.51
CA ALA A 7 -0.53 3.78 23.52
C ALA A 7 0.30 4.80 22.73
N SER A 8 1.13 5.60 23.41
CA SER A 8 2.02 6.54 22.72
C SER A 8 3.00 5.84 21.78
N ARG A 9 3.58 4.69 22.19
CA ARG A 9 4.48 3.92 21.31
C ARG A 9 3.73 3.40 20.09
N ILE A 10 2.55 2.82 20.28
CA ILE A 10 1.71 2.30 19.18
C ILE A 10 1.36 3.43 18.21
N GLY A 11 0.90 4.58 18.71
CA GLY A 11 0.56 5.73 17.87
C GLY A 11 1.76 6.23 17.04
N THR A 12 2.92 6.41 17.65
CA THR A 12 4.13 6.84 16.93
C THR A 12 4.61 5.80 15.93
N THR A 13 4.70 4.53 16.32
CA THR A 13 5.16 3.47 15.40
C THR A 13 4.18 3.26 14.24
N THR A 14 2.87 3.40 14.44
CA THR A 14 1.89 3.37 13.34
C THR A 14 2.09 4.56 12.39
N ALA A 15 2.38 5.76 12.92
CA ALA A 15 2.65 6.92 12.06
C ALA A 15 3.92 6.72 11.22
N ASP A 16 4.99 6.18 11.80
CA ASP A 16 6.24 5.85 11.11
C ASP A 16 6.03 4.75 10.06
N PHE A 17 5.24 3.73 10.40
CA PHE A 17 4.84 2.66 9.47
C PHE A 17 4.06 3.23 8.27
N CYS A 18 3.03 4.03 8.52
CA CYS A 18 2.27 4.71 7.47
C CYS A 18 3.17 5.63 6.60
N ALA A 19 4.16 6.29 7.18
CA ALA A 19 5.13 7.07 6.41
C ALA A 19 5.97 6.17 5.48
N GLY A 20 6.48 5.05 5.99
CA GLY A 20 7.22 4.07 5.19
C GLY A 20 6.40 3.48 4.03
N VAL A 21 5.12 3.16 4.25
CA VAL A 21 4.23 2.63 3.19
C VAL A 21 3.97 3.69 2.11
N ARG A 22 3.79 4.97 2.50
CA ARG A 22 3.70 6.09 1.55
C ARG A 22 4.98 6.27 0.74
N ASP A 23 6.14 6.24 1.40
CA ASP A 23 7.43 6.38 0.73
C ASP A 23 7.65 5.23 -0.27
N CYS A 24 7.39 3.98 0.15
CA CYS A 24 7.50 2.81 -0.72
C CYS A 24 6.63 2.95 -1.99
N THR A 25 5.35 3.29 -1.84
CA THR A 25 4.43 3.44 -2.98
C THR A 25 4.74 4.67 -3.85
N ALA A 26 5.32 5.74 -3.29
CA ALA A 26 5.73 6.92 -4.05
C ALA A 26 6.84 6.63 -5.08
N HIS A 27 7.63 5.57 -4.87
CA HIS A 27 8.66 5.14 -5.83
C HIS A 27 8.09 4.45 -7.08
N LEU A 28 6.87 3.92 -7.05
CA LEU A 28 6.26 3.26 -8.21
C LEU A 28 6.24 4.15 -9.47
N PRO A 29 5.59 5.33 -9.46
CA PRO A 29 5.53 6.17 -10.67
C PRO A 29 6.91 6.65 -11.13
N VAL A 30 7.85 6.85 -10.20
CA VAL A 30 9.23 7.26 -10.51
C VAL A 30 9.98 6.14 -11.23
N ALA A 31 9.95 4.93 -10.68
CA ALA A 31 10.58 3.76 -11.28
C ALA A 31 9.98 3.44 -12.66
N LEU A 32 8.66 3.48 -12.80
CA LEU A 32 7.97 3.22 -14.07
C LEU A 32 8.34 4.24 -15.15
N ALA A 33 8.41 5.52 -14.80
CA ALA A 33 8.83 6.58 -15.72
C ALA A 33 10.29 6.40 -16.15
N ALA A 34 11.19 6.15 -15.20
CA ALA A 34 12.60 5.88 -15.48
C ALA A 34 12.78 4.66 -16.40
N TYR A 35 12.06 3.57 -16.11
CA TYR A 35 12.07 2.37 -16.94
C TYR A 35 11.61 2.65 -18.36
N ARG A 36 10.46 3.33 -18.53
CA ARG A 36 9.92 3.70 -19.85
C ARG A 36 10.90 4.57 -20.65
N ASP A 37 11.55 5.52 -19.97
CA ASP A 37 12.46 6.47 -20.60
C ASP A 37 13.85 5.85 -20.88
N GLY A 38 14.07 4.59 -20.50
CA GLY A 38 15.32 3.87 -20.68
C GLY A 38 16.42 4.26 -19.68
N ASP A 39 16.07 4.97 -18.62
CA ASP A 39 16.98 5.36 -17.55
C ASP A 39 17.11 4.20 -16.54
N THR A 40 17.99 3.26 -16.86
CA THR A 40 18.22 2.05 -16.06
C THR A 40 18.81 2.38 -14.68
N GLU A 41 19.62 3.44 -14.55
CA GLU A 41 20.21 3.83 -13.28
C GLU A 41 19.15 4.38 -12.33
N ALA A 42 18.33 5.33 -12.82
CA ALA A 42 17.22 5.89 -12.04
C ALA A 42 16.16 4.84 -11.68
N PHE A 43 15.89 3.88 -12.57
CA PHE A 43 14.99 2.76 -12.26
C PHE A 43 15.51 1.93 -11.08
N HIS A 44 16.79 1.51 -11.13
CA HIS A 44 17.37 0.68 -10.08
C HIS A 44 17.53 1.44 -8.76
N GLU A 45 17.85 2.74 -8.80
CA GLU A 45 17.86 3.59 -7.61
C GLU A 45 16.49 3.63 -6.96
N SER A 46 15.45 3.99 -7.72
CA SER A 46 14.08 4.05 -7.18
C SER A 46 13.55 2.70 -6.69
N ALA A 47 13.92 1.59 -7.35
CA ALA A 47 13.54 0.26 -6.90
C ALA A 47 14.26 -0.15 -5.61
N ALA A 48 15.53 0.23 -5.46
CA ALA A 48 16.28 -0.02 -4.23
C ALA A 48 15.76 0.82 -3.05
N GLU A 49 15.35 2.07 -3.30
CA GLU A 49 14.70 2.91 -2.30
C GLU A 49 13.34 2.35 -1.87
N ALA A 50 12.53 1.85 -2.81
CA ALA A 50 11.28 1.15 -2.49
C ALA A 50 11.51 -0.09 -1.61
N ALA A 51 12.50 -0.92 -1.95
CA ALA A 51 12.86 -2.10 -1.16
C ALA A 51 13.39 -1.74 0.24
N ALA A 52 14.15 -0.65 0.37
CA ALA A 52 14.58 -0.17 1.68
C ALA A 52 13.40 0.33 2.53
N ALA A 53 12.42 0.99 1.92
CA ALA A 53 11.20 1.42 2.57
C ALA A 53 10.32 0.23 2.99
N GLU A 54 10.15 -0.78 2.14
CA GLU A 54 9.48 -2.06 2.49
C GLU A 54 10.16 -2.71 3.70
N SER A 55 11.48 -2.85 3.69
CA SER A 55 12.18 -3.48 4.81
C SER A 55 12.02 -2.70 6.12
N ALA A 56 11.92 -1.37 6.07
CA ALA A 56 11.60 -0.56 7.24
C ALA A 56 10.15 -0.77 7.71
N CYS A 57 9.20 -0.87 6.77
CA CYS A 57 7.80 -1.22 7.07
C CYS A 57 7.69 -2.55 7.81
N ASP A 58 8.45 -3.55 7.36
CA ASP A 58 8.48 -4.89 7.91
C ASP A 58 9.01 -4.91 9.37
N ASP A 59 10.00 -4.06 9.66
CA ASP A 59 10.49 -3.79 11.01
C ASP A 59 9.42 -3.10 11.89
N TYR A 60 8.75 -2.07 11.38
CA TYR A 60 7.66 -1.39 12.11
C TYR A 60 6.49 -2.33 12.39
N ALA A 61 6.09 -3.15 11.41
CA ALA A 61 5.02 -4.12 11.57
C ALA A 61 5.36 -5.15 12.65
N ARG A 62 6.62 -5.61 12.71
CA ARG A 62 7.10 -6.51 13.77
C ARG A 62 7.08 -5.86 15.15
N ASP A 63 7.47 -4.60 15.24
CA ASP A 63 7.43 -3.81 16.46
C ASP A 63 6.00 -3.59 16.96
N LEU A 64 5.07 -3.24 16.05
CA LEU A 64 3.65 -3.08 16.35
C LEU A 64 3.01 -4.39 16.80
N ARG A 65 3.28 -5.50 16.09
CA ARG A 65 2.82 -6.84 16.48
C ARG A 65 3.27 -7.19 17.90
N THR A 66 4.52 -6.89 18.23
CA THR A 66 5.08 -7.12 19.57
C THR A 66 4.43 -6.22 20.61
N ALA A 67 4.26 -4.93 20.31
CA ALA A 67 3.63 -3.97 21.21
C ALA A 67 2.18 -4.35 21.53
N LEU A 68 1.38 -4.69 20.51
CA LEU A 68 -0.02 -5.11 20.67
C LEU A 68 -0.15 -6.44 21.42
N ALA A 69 0.73 -7.41 21.16
CA ALA A 69 0.70 -8.72 21.83
C ALA A 69 1.12 -8.67 23.31
N THR A 70 1.79 -7.59 23.74
CA THR A 70 2.30 -7.43 25.11
C THR A 70 1.56 -6.36 25.91
N LEU A 71 0.41 -5.89 25.41
CA LEU A 71 -0.46 -4.99 26.15
C LEU A 71 -0.94 -5.65 27.45
N ASP A 72 -0.82 -4.91 28.55
CA ASP A 72 -1.42 -5.28 29.83
C ASP A 72 -2.96 -5.21 29.67
N PRO A 73 -3.73 -6.20 30.16
CA PRO A 73 -5.19 -6.15 30.03
C PRO A 73 -5.81 -4.91 30.67
N ASP A 74 -6.53 -4.13 29.88
CA ASP A 74 -7.29 -2.96 30.34
C ASP A 74 -8.59 -2.76 29.54
N LEU A 75 -9.22 -1.59 29.66
CA LEU A 75 -10.44 -1.22 28.93
C LEU A 75 -10.19 -0.12 27.89
N THR A 76 -8.93 0.14 27.53
CA THR A 76 -8.60 1.16 26.53
C THR A 76 -9.04 0.71 25.14
N GLY A 77 -9.38 1.68 24.29
CA GLY A 77 -9.72 1.41 22.89
C GLY A 77 -8.67 0.55 22.16
N VAL A 78 -7.38 0.81 22.42
CA VAL A 78 -6.27 0.04 21.81
C VAL A 78 -6.31 -1.44 22.21
N TYR A 79 -6.44 -1.74 23.50
CA TYR A 79 -6.49 -3.14 23.97
C TYR A 79 -7.72 -3.88 23.43
N LEU A 80 -8.89 -3.25 23.48
CA LEU A 80 -10.15 -3.86 23.01
C LEU A 80 -10.13 -4.15 21.51
N ARG A 81 -9.33 -3.39 20.73
CA ARG A 81 -9.21 -3.53 19.27
C ARG A 81 -7.90 -4.14 18.81
N ALA A 82 -7.08 -4.67 19.71
CA ALA A 82 -5.72 -5.12 19.37
C ALA A 82 -5.67 -6.14 18.23
N ARG A 83 -6.61 -7.09 18.18
CA ARG A 83 -6.71 -8.06 17.09
C ARG A 83 -7.05 -7.41 15.75
N ASP A 84 -8.03 -6.53 15.75
CA ASP A 84 -8.47 -5.83 14.54
C ASP A 84 -7.37 -4.93 13.99
N LEU A 85 -6.59 -4.31 14.88
CA LEU A 85 -5.40 -3.54 14.53
C LEU A 85 -4.31 -4.41 13.92
N LEU A 86 -4.06 -5.62 14.45
CA LEU A 86 -3.09 -6.55 13.85
C LEU A 86 -3.49 -6.94 12.42
N ASP A 87 -4.77 -7.21 12.20
CA ASP A 87 -5.29 -7.56 10.88
C ASP A 87 -5.17 -6.37 9.92
N LEU A 88 -5.55 -5.15 10.35
CA LEU A 88 -5.39 -3.92 9.56
C LEU A 88 -3.93 -3.62 9.21
N LEU A 89 -3.03 -3.69 10.19
CA LEU A 89 -1.60 -3.43 9.98
C LEU A 89 -0.97 -4.46 9.03
N SER A 90 -1.42 -5.71 9.07
CA SER A 90 -0.96 -6.72 8.12
C SER A 90 -1.43 -6.43 6.70
N ARG A 91 -2.62 -5.83 6.52
CA ARG A 91 -3.08 -5.39 5.19
C ARG A 91 -2.29 -4.20 4.63
N LEU A 92 -1.81 -3.31 5.48
CA LEU A 92 -0.91 -2.23 5.06
C LEU A 92 0.48 -2.74 4.70
N ASP A 93 0.97 -3.75 5.41
CA ASP A 93 2.21 -4.47 5.13
C ASP A 93 2.15 -5.10 3.72
N ASP A 94 1.02 -5.74 3.41
CA ASP A 94 0.75 -6.31 2.08
C ASP A 94 0.88 -5.25 0.95
N VAL A 95 0.56 -3.97 1.20
CA VAL A 95 0.71 -2.89 0.20
C VAL A 95 2.19 -2.68 -0.15
N ALA A 96 3.07 -2.60 0.85
CA ALA A 96 4.50 -2.44 0.63
C ALA A 96 5.10 -3.66 -0.10
N ASN A 97 4.69 -4.87 0.29
CA ASN A 97 5.07 -6.11 -0.39
C ASN A 97 4.65 -6.12 -1.86
N ALA A 98 3.42 -5.68 -2.17
CA ALA A 98 2.93 -5.62 -3.53
C ALA A 98 3.73 -4.65 -4.41
N VAL A 99 4.24 -3.54 -3.85
CA VAL A 99 5.14 -2.62 -4.55
C VAL A 99 6.45 -3.32 -4.92
N GLU A 100 7.08 -3.98 -3.94
CA GLU A 100 8.34 -4.69 -4.18
C GLU A 100 8.16 -5.76 -5.26
N ASP A 101 7.10 -6.58 -5.15
CA ASP A 101 6.77 -7.62 -6.12
C ASP A 101 6.57 -7.05 -7.53
N ALA A 102 5.88 -5.91 -7.66
CA ALA A 102 5.65 -5.26 -8.95
C ALA A 102 6.96 -4.73 -9.58
N LEU A 103 7.82 -4.09 -8.79
CA LEU A 103 9.11 -3.58 -9.27
C LEU A 103 10.09 -4.72 -9.57
N ALA A 104 10.09 -5.79 -8.77
CA ALA A 104 10.87 -6.99 -9.01
C ALA A 104 10.40 -7.72 -10.28
N ALA A 105 9.10 -7.81 -10.53
CA ALA A 105 8.54 -8.36 -11.77
C ALA A 105 9.01 -7.56 -12.99
N LEU A 106 8.93 -6.22 -12.92
CA LEU A 106 9.40 -5.33 -13.99
C LEU A 106 10.90 -5.51 -14.25
N ALA A 107 11.73 -5.51 -13.20
CA ALA A 107 13.18 -5.69 -13.31
C ALA A 107 13.55 -7.07 -13.89
N SER A 108 12.83 -8.11 -13.49
CA SER A 108 13.15 -9.50 -13.86
C SER A 108 12.71 -9.85 -15.29
N MET A 109 11.52 -9.39 -15.68
CA MET A 109 10.96 -9.70 -17.00
C MET A 109 11.47 -8.75 -18.08
N ALA A 110 11.81 -7.52 -17.70
CA ALA A 110 12.30 -6.47 -18.56
C ALA A 110 11.51 -6.32 -19.89
N PRO A 111 10.16 -6.19 -19.84
CA PRO A 111 9.35 -6.00 -21.04
C PRO A 111 9.62 -4.65 -21.71
N ASP A 112 9.38 -4.58 -23.02
CA ASP A 112 9.21 -3.30 -23.71
C ASP A 112 7.81 -2.75 -23.40
N LEU A 113 7.76 -1.58 -22.75
CA LEU A 113 6.53 -0.94 -22.32
C LEU A 113 5.92 0.02 -23.35
N ASP A 114 6.52 0.27 -24.51
CA ASP A 114 6.18 1.36 -25.45
C ASP A 114 4.70 1.79 -25.45
N ALA A 115 3.79 0.94 -25.94
CA ALA A 115 2.37 1.28 -26.06
C ALA A 115 1.57 1.24 -24.74
N SER A 116 2.10 0.61 -23.69
CA SER A 116 1.42 0.42 -22.39
C SER A 116 1.98 1.32 -21.28
N GLY A 117 3.14 1.96 -21.49
CA GLY A 117 3.93 2.60 -20.44
C GLY A 117 3.21 3.74 -19.73
N ASP A 118 2.51 4.60 -20.47
CA ASP A 118 1.77 5.71 -19.88
C ASP A 118 0.64 5.22 -18.97
N ALA A 119 -0.11 4.20 -19.39
CA ALA A 119 -1.17 3.60 -18.57
C ALA A 119 -0.62 2.96 -17.28
N LEU A 120 0.55 2.34 -17.35
CA LEU A 120 1.20 1.75 -16.17
C LEU A 120 1.71 2.83 -15.20
N ILE A 121 2.28 3.93 -15.71
CA ILE A 121 2.70 5.07 -14.88
C ILE A 121 1.49 5.71 -14.20
N ASP A 122 0.38 5.87 -14.91
CA ASP A 122 -0.87 6.39 -14.36
C ASP A 122 -1.42 5.47 -13.26
N LEU A 123 -1.36 4.15 -13.47
CA LEU A 123 -1.76 3.15 -12.46
C LEU A 123 -0.90 3.29 -11.19
N GLY A 124 0.42 3.33 -11.33
CA GLY A 124 1.34 3.52 -10.20
C GLY A 124 1.09 4.86 -9.47
N THR A 125 0.80 5.93 -10.21
CA THR A 125 0.46 7.24 -9.65
C THR A 125 -0.85 7.21 -8.85
N LEU A 126 -1.85 6.52 -9.37
CA LEU A 126 -3.15 6.36 -8.70
C LEU A 126 -3.02 5.51 -7.43
N ALA A 127 -2.29 4.39 -7.50
CA ALA A 127 -2.03 3.53 -6.36
C ALA A 127 -1.30 4.28 -5.22
N ALA A 128 -0.28 5.08 -5.54
CA ALA A 128 0.43 5.90 -4.56
C ALA A 128 -0.51 6.93 -3.88
N ARG A 129 -1.39 7.58 -4.65
CA ARG A 129 -2.39 8.53 -4.10
C ARG A 129 -3.45 7.86 -3.23
N ALA A 130 -3.89 6.66 -3.59
CA ALA A 130 -4.82 5.91 -2.77
C ALA A 130 -4.15 5.48 -1.45
N THR A 131 -2.89 5.07 -1.52
CA THR A 131 -2.07 4.72 -0.34
C THR A 131 -1.90 5.89 0.62
N GLU A 132 -1.63 7.10 0.09
CA GLU A 132 -1.53 8.32 0.91
C GLU A 132 -2.78 8.54 1.75
N ARG A 133 -3.96 8.50 1.10
CA ARG A 133 -5.27 8.66 1.77
C ARG A 133 -5.56 7.57 2.78
N LEU A 134 -5.24 6.32 2.43
CA LEU A 134 -5.40 5.19 3.33
C LEU A 134 -4.54 5.37 4.59
N CYS A 135 -3.27 5.72 4.42
CA CYS A 135 -2.33 5.90 5.50
C CYS A 135 -2.72 7.08 6.42
N ASP A 136 -3.28 8.15 5.87
CA ASP A 136 -3.84 9.26 6.65
C ASP A 136 -4.99 8.76 7.54
N ALA A 137 -5.95 8.06 6.93
CA ALA A 137 -7.12 7.54 7.63
C ALA A 137 -6.75 6.52 8.73
N VAL A 138 -5.76 5.65 8.48
CA VAL A 138 -5.27 4.70 9.48
C VAL A 138 -4.57 5.42 10.64
N ALA A 139 -3.70 6.39 10.33
CA ALA A 139 -2.98 7.13 11.37
C ALA A 139 -3.95 7.89 12.27
N GLU A 140 -4.98 8.53 11.69
CA GLU A 140 -6.03 9.21 12.44
C GLU A 140 -6.86 8.23 13.29
N TYR A 141 -7.24 7.08 12.72
CA TYR A 141 -7.97 6.03 13.43
C TYR A 141 -7.21 5.53 14.67
N VAL A 142 -5.92 5.20 14.51
CA VAL A 142 -5.09 4.71 15.61
C VAL A 142 -4.81 5.81 16.63
N ALA A 143 -4.60 7.05 16.19
CA ALA A 143 -4.41 8.19 17.10
C ALA A 143 -5.63 8.41 18.00
N ALA A 144 -6.84 8.35 17.43
CA ALA A 144 -8.09 8.44 18.20
C ALA A 144 -8.22 7.29 19.22
N LEU A 145 -7.89 6.05 18.84
CA LEU A 145 -7.87 4.93 19.78
C LEU A 145 -6.87 5.13 20.93
N CYS A 146 -5.67 5.66 20.62
CA CYS A 146 -4.65 5.95 21.62
C CYS A 146 -5.05 7.08 22.58
N ALA A 147 -5.93 7.98 22.14
CA ALA A 147 -6.51 9.04 22.95
C ALA A 147 -7.79 8.61 23.70
N ASP A 148 -8.21 7.34 23.57
CA ASP A 148 -9.47 6.79 24.09
C ASP A 148 -10.71 7.55 23.56
N GLU A 149 -10.59 8.09 22.35
CA GLU A 149 -11.67 8.72 21.60
C GLU A 149 -12.38 7.68 20.73
N SER A 150 -13.63 7.98 20.31
CA SER A 150 -14.34 7.12 19.36
C SER A 150 -13.85 7.43 17.94
N PRO A 151 -13.06 6.55 17.30
CA PRO A 151 -12.59 6.82 15.95
C PRO A 151 -13.75 6.78 14.97
N THR A 152 -13.73 7.68 13.99
CA THR A 152 -14.68 7.68 12.88
C THR A 152 -13.93 7.75 11.57
N ILE A 153 -14.31 6.90 10.62
CA ILE A 153 -13.82 6.99 9.24
C ILE A 153 -14.94 7.60 8.39
N GLU A 154 -14.60 8.65 7.64
CA GLU A 154 -15.52 9.21 6.66
C GLU A 154 -15.74 8.20 5.53
N ARG A 155 -17.00 7.84 5.28
CA ARG A 155 -17.37 6.95 4.16
C ARG A 155 -16.80 7.43 2.82
N GLU A 156 -16.74 8.75 2.63
CA GLU A 156 -16.18 9.37 1.42
C GLU A 156 -14.70 9.01 1.19
N THR A 157 -13.92 8.78 2.26
CA THR A 157 -12.52 8.35 2.14
C THR A 157 -12.42 6.95 1.53
N ILE A 158 -13.24 6.02 2.02
CA ILE A 158 -13.26 4.64 1.52
C ILE A 158 -13.79 4.59 0.09
N ASP A 159 -14.90 5.29 -0.17
CA ASP A 159 -15.49 5.34 -1.51
C ASP A 159 -14.51 5.98 -2.52
N ALA A 160 -13.71 6.98 -2.10
CA ALA A 160 -12.68 7.57 -2.94
C ALA A 160 -11.49 6.63 -3.24
N ILE A 161 -11.17 5.67 -2.36
CA ILE A 161 -10.15 4.65 -2.61
C ILE A 161 -10.69 3.60 -3.59
N ARG A 162 -11.94 3.15 -3.42
CA ARG A 162 -12.60 2.25 -4.37
C ARG A 162 -12.75 2.86 -5.77
N ASP A 163 -13.07 4.14 -5.85
CA ASP A 163 -13.10 4.86 -7.12
C ASP A 163 -11.73 4.92 -7.81
N VAL A 164 -10.64 4.85 -7.03
CA VAL A 164 -9.28 4.76 -7.59
C VAL A 164 -9.00 3.34 -8.10
N GLU A 165 -9.36 2.30 -7.35
CA GLU A 165 -9.23 0.91 -7.80
C GLU A 165 -9.95 0.70 -9.14
N HIS A 166 -11.21 1.14 -9.25
CA HIS A 166 -11.97 1.00 -10.50
C HIS A 166 -11.27 1.68 -11.70
N ARG A 167 -10.57 2.81 -11.47
CA ARG A 167 -9.80 3.49 -12.52
C ARG A 167 -8.50 2.76 -12.85
N CYS A 168 -7.84 2.16 -11.86
CA CYS A 168 -6.70 1.28 -12.08
C CYS A 168 -7.11 0.07 -12.92
N ASP A 169 -8.31 -0.46 -12.67
CA ASP A 169 -8.94 -1.54 -13.41
C ASP A 169 -9.11 -1.19 -14.90
N ASP A 170 -9.62 0.00 -15.20
CA ASP A 170 -9.72 0.53 -16.57
C ASP A 170 -8.33 0.67 -17.22
N LEU A 171 -7.35 1.25 -16.52
CA LEU A 171 -5.97 1.41 -17.01
C LEU A 171 -5.28 0.06 -17.28
N LYS A 172 -5.54 -0.95 -16.46
CA LYS A 172 -5.10 -2.33 -16.69
C LYS A 172 -5.66 -2.83 -18.01
N GLN A 173 -6.96 -2.66 -18.28
CA GLN A 173 -7.53 -3.12 -19.56
C GLN A 173 -6.91 -2.41 -20.76
N ASP A 174 -6.67 -1.11 -20.65
CA ASP A 174 -6.02 -0.32 -21.71
C ASP A 174 -4.57 -0.79 -21.95
N ALA A 175 -3.80 -0.99 -20.88
CA ALA A 175 -2.43 -1.49 -20.96
C ALA A 175 -2.35 -2.88 -21.62
N LEU A 176 -3.27 -3.79 -21.27
CA LEU A 176 -3.36 -5.12 -21.86
C LEU A 176 -3.81 -5.08 -23.32
N ALA A 177 -4.78 -4.24 -23.66
CA ALA A 177 -5.24 -4.06 -25.03
C ALA A 177 -4.11 -3.55 -25.93
N ALA A 178 -3.31 -2.59 -25.45
CA ALA A 178 -2.13 -2.10 -26.15
C ALA A 178 -1.06 -3.19 -26.34
N ALA A 179 -0.74 -3.94 -25.27
CA ALA A 179 0.26 -5.00 -25.29
C ALA A 179 -0.05 -6.13 -26.29
N PHE A 180 -1.34 -6.44 -26.48
CA PHE A 180 -1.79 -7.51 -27.37
C PHE A 180 -2.30 -7.02 -28.74
N ALA A 181 -2.29 -5.71 -29.02
CA ALA A 181 -2.70 -5.18 -30.32
C ALA A 181 -1.93 -5.79 -31.52
N PRO A 182 -0.60 -6.06 -31.42
CA PRO A 182 0.15 -6.75 -32.47
C PRO A 182 -0.13 -8.26 -32.57
N GLY A 183 -0.90 -8.83 -31.65
CA GLY A 183 -1.10 -10.27 -31.47
C GLY A 183 -0.28 -10.86 -30.31
N LEU A 184 -0.45 -12.17 -30.08
CA LEU A 184 0.23 -12.89 -29.00
C LEU A 184 1.75 -12.90 -29.22
N SER A 185 2.49 -12.42 -28.22
CA SER A 185 3.96 -12.35 -28.24
C SER A 185 4.55 -12.57 -26.85
N VAL A 186 5.86 -12.88 -26.78
CA VAL A 186 6.59 -12.98 -25.51
C VAL A 186 6.56 -11.65 -24.77
N ASN A 187 6.74 -10.53 -25.49
CA ASN A 187 6.65 -9.20 -24.88
C ASN A 187 5.26 -8.92 -24.31
N GLY A 188 4.19 -9.23 -25.05
CA GLY A 188 2.82 -9.04 -24.57
C GLY A 188 2.51 -9.85 -23.31
N LEU A 189 3.05 -11.07 -23.20
CA LEU A 189 2.95 -11.88 -21.98
C LEU A 189 3.74 -11.25 -20.81
N ALA A 190 4.95 -10.75 -21.05
CA ALA A 190 5.74 -10.08 -20.02
C ALA A 190 5.07 -8.78 -19.53
N VAL A 191 4.54 -7.97 -20.45
CA VAL A 191 3.74 -6.78 -20.11
C VAL A 191 2.52 -7.17 -19.28
N ARG A 192 1.79 -8.24 -19.66
CA ARG A 192 0.63 -8.73 -18.89
C ARG A 192 0.99 -9.04 -17.44
N GLU A 193 2.06 -9.79 -17.20
CA GLU A 193 2.45 -10.15 -15.83
C GLU A 193 2.83 -8.90 -15.01
N VAL A 194 3.56 -7.95 -15.60
CA VAL A 194 3.89 -6.68 -14.95
C VAL A 194 2.63 -5.85 -14.68
N THR A 195 1.69 -5.77 -15.62
CA THR A 195 0.41 -5.07 -15.43
C THR A 195 -0.38 -5.67 -14.27
N LEU A 196 -0.44 -7.00 -14.17
CA LEU A 196 -1.16 -7.68 -13.08
C LEU A 196 -0.49 -7.47 -11.71
N ALA A 197 0.85 -7.45 -11.67
CA ALA A 197 1.57 -7.14 -10.44
C ALA A 197 1.31 -5.71 -9.97
N LEU A 198 1.34 -4.74 -10.90
CA LEU A 198 1.04 -3.33 -10.61
C LEU A 198 -0.40 -3.12 -10.14
N ASP A 199 -1.37 -3.74 -10.83
CA ASP A 199 -2.78 -3.77 -10.43
C ASP A 199 -2.97 -4.34 -9.03
N GLY A 200 -2.19 -5.38 -8.69
CA GLY A 200 -2.15 -5.96 -7.35
C GLY A 200 -1.87 -4.94 -6.24
N VAL A 201 -1.12 -3.88 -6.51
CA VAL A 201 -0.88 -2.81 -5.53
C VAL A 201 -2.17 -2.07 -5.22
N ALA A 202 -2.91 -1.63 -6.24
CA ALA A 202 -4.17 -0.90 -6.06
C ALA A 202 -5.23 -1.76 -5.36
N ASN A 203 -5.33 -3.04 -5.73
CA ASN A 203 -6.23 -4.00 -5.08
C ASN A 203 -5.90 -4.17 -3.60
N THR A 204 -4.60 -4.24 -3.26
CA THR A 204 -4.18 -4.39 -1.86
C THR A 204 -4.48 -3.13 -1.04
N VAL A 205 -4.37 -1.94 -1.64
CA VAL A 205 -4.80 -0.68 -1.00
C VAL A 205 -6.31 -0.67 -0.76
N GLU A 206 -7.12 -1.15 -1.70
CA GLU A 206 -8.56 -1.29 -1.51
C GLU A 206 -8.88 -2.29 -0.38
N ASP A 207 -8.27 -3.47 -0.39
CA ASP A 207 -8.45 -4.49 0.65
C ASP A 207 -8.14 -3.94 2.05
N ALA A 208 -7.08 -3.15 2.18
CA ALA A 208 -6.72 -2.49 3.42
C ALA A 208 -7.74 -1.40 3.83
N ALA A 209 -8.28 -0.64 2.87
CA ALA A 209 -9.34 0.33 3.11
C ALA A 209 -10.65 -0.34 3.54
N ASP A 210 -11.01 -1.46 2.93
CA ASP A 210 -12.16 -2.27 3.30
C ASP A 210 -12.02 -2.83 4.71
N GLN A 211 -10.82 -3.32 5.06
CA GLN A 211 -10.52 -3.73 6.42
C GLN A 211 -10.65 -2.55 7.39
N LEU A 212 -10.15 -1.36 7.03
CA LEU A 212 -10.31 -0.15 7.85
C LEU A 212 -11.81 0.18 8.09
N ALA A 213 -12.66 0.06 7.08
CA ALA A 213 -14.09 0.27 7.20
C ALA A 213 -14.77 -0.76 8.12
N VAL A 214 -14.35 -2.03 8.05
CA VAL A 214 -14.82 -3.09 8.95
C VAL A 214 -14.44 -2.79 10.39
N VAL A 215 -13.17 -2.45 10.65
CA VAL A 215 -12.73 -2.17 12.03
C VAL A 215 -13.37 -0.87 12.55
N ALA A 216 -13.56 0.15 11.73
CA ALA A 216 -14.22 1.38 12.18
C ALA A 216 -15.72 1.20 12.48
N SER A 217 -16.38 0.22 11.87
CA SER A 217 -17.82 -0.04 12.06
C SER A 217 -18.14 -1.08 13.14
N ALA A 218 -17.17 -1.89 13.55
CA ALA A 218 -17.37 -2.84 14.65
C ALA A 218 -17.49 -2.09 15.99
N THR A 219 -18.62 -2.29 16.68
CA THR A 219 -18.79 -1.87 18.07
C THR A 219 -17.93 -2.77 18.97
N PRO A 220 -17.18 -2.22 19.95
CA PRO A 220 -16.45 -3.02 20.94
C PRO A 220 -17.34 -4.01 21.71
#